data_AF-A0A2M8KRI0-F1
#
_entry.id   AF-A0A2M8KRI0-F1
#
_cell.length_a   1.000
_cell.length_b   1.000
_cell.length_c   1.000
_cell.angle_alpha   90.00
_cell.angle_beta   90.00
_cell.angle_gamma   90.00
#
_symmetry.space_group_name_H-M   'P 1'
#
loop_
_entity.id
_entity.type
_entity.pdbx_description
1 polymer ?
#
loop_
_entity_poly.entity_id
_entity_poly.type
_entity_poly.pdbx_seq_one_letter_code
_entity_poly.pdbx_strand_id
1 'polypeptide(L)'
;MKRLVILISSLFLLFVYVLNKGFIPVRILNMFTTPQTSQNEQKTQEENVIVMSEESAIVNAVDHALPSVVTVAIKKTVTQNVYSIDPFNPFVQPNVQQQQQKVEGNIGSGFVIDKNGVIITNKHVVADTTATYTIITNANKTYVVDKIVRDPLNDLAIIKISP
;
A
#
# COMPACT_ATOMS: atom_id res chain seq x y z
N MET A 1 3.66 30.74 38.20
CA MET A 1 2.31 30.11 38.13
C MET A 1 1.16 31.10 38.18
N LYS A 2 1.12 32.06 39.13
CA LYS A 2 0.00 33.03 39.26
C LYS A 2 -0.29 33.86 38.00
N ARG A 3 0.75 34.29 37.26
CA ARG A 3 0.61 35.07 36.01
C ARG A 3 0.00 34.27 34.85
N LEU A 4 0.23 32.95 34.79
CA LEU A 4 -0.32 32.06 33.76
C LEU A 4 -1.83 31.86 33.97
N VAL A 5 -2.24 31.70 35.23
CA VAL A 5 -3.65 31.50 35.61
C VAL A 5 -4.50 32.74 35.28
N ILE A 6 -3.95 33.95 35.48
CA ILE A 6 -4.63 35.20 35.14
C ILE A 6 -4.84 35.34 33.63
N LEU A 7 -3.85 34.94 32.82
CA LEU A 7 -3.94 34.97 31.36
C LEU A 7 -5.00 34.00 30.83
N ILE A 8 -5.03 32.77 31.35
CA ILE A 8 -6.01 31.75 30.94
C ILE A 8 -7.43 32.17 31.34
N SER A 9 -7.60 32.72 32.55
CA SER A 9 -8.90 33.22 33.02
C SER A 9 -9.40 34.40 32.18
N SER A 10 -8.51 35.33 31.82
CA SER A 10 -8.85 36.46 30.93
C SER A 10 -9.25 35.99 29.54
N LEU A 11 -8.57 35.00 28.98
CA LEU A 11 -8.88 34.45 27.66
C LEU A 11 -10.22 33.69 27.66
N PHE A 12 -10.51 32.98 28.75
CA PHE A 12 -11.78 32.27 28.92
C PHE A 12 -12.96 33.24 29.07
N LEU A 13 -12.80 34.31 29.85
CA LEU A 13 -13.81 35.37 29.97
C LEU A 13 -14.06 36.09 28.64
N LEU A 14 -13.01 36.34 27.86
CA LEU A 14 -13.14 36.92 26.52
C LEU A 14 -13.89 35.96 25.57
N PHE A 15 -13.59 34.66 25.63
CA PHE A 15 -14.26 33.64 24.83
C PHE A 15 -15.76 33.56 25.15
N VAL A 16 -16.14 33.54 26.43
CA VAL A 16 -17.55 33.54 26.85
C VAL A 16 -18.25 34.85 26.45
N TYR A 17 -17.56 35.99 26.53
CA TYR A 17 -18.11 37.28 26.10
C TYR A 17 -18.41 37.31 24.59
N VAL A 18 -17.52 36.76 23.77
CA VAL A 18 -17.70 36.65 22.31
C VAL A 18 -18.87 35.73 21.94
N LEU A 19 -19.06 34.63 22.67
CA LEU A 19 -20.20 33.72 22.49
C LEU A 19 -21.54 34.40 22.78
N ASN A 20 -21.64 35.16 23.89
CA ASN A 20 -22.89 35.81 24.30
C ASN A 20 -23.30 37.00 23.40
N LYS A 21 -22.35 37.62 22.68
CA LYS A 21 -22.65 38.73 21.77
C LYS A 21 -23.04 38.28 20.36
N GLY A 22 -23.14 36.98 20.09
CA GLY A 22 -23.55 36.45 18.79
C GLY A 22 -22.60 36.81 17.65
N PHE A 23 -21.35 37.16 17.96
CA PHE A 23 -20.35 37.56 16.97
C PHE A 23 -19.48 36.38 16.54
N ILE A 24 -20.12 35.24 16.25
CA ILE A 24 -19.51 34.25 15.37
C ILE A 24 -19.95 34.66 13.97
N PRO A 25 -19.08 35.20 13.11
CA PRO A 25 -19.43 35.39 11.72
C PRO A 25 -19.79 34.02 11.15
N VAL A 26 -21.08 33.81 10.86
CA VAL A 26 -21.67 32.58 10.31
C VAL A 26 -20.91 32.09 9.06
N ARG A 27 -20.12 32.98 8.42
CA ARG A 27 -19.18 32.64 7.36
C ARG A 27 -18.06 31.65 7.72
N ILE A 28 -17.61 31.55 8.98
CA ILE A 28 -16.55 30.60 9.36
C ILE A 28 -17.14 29.24 9.76
N LEU A 29 -18.34 29.21 10.35
CA LEU A 29 -19.03 27.96 10.64
C LEU A 29 -19.45 27.26 9.33
N ASN A 30 -19.92 28.02 8.35
CA ASN A 30 -20.26 27.50 7.01
C ASN A 30 -19.02 27.04 6.21
N MET A 31 -17.80 27.37 6.65
CA MET A 31 -16.56 26.88 6.04
C MET A 31 -16.20 25.46 6.50
N PHE A 32 -16.73 25.02 7.64
CA PHE A 32 -16.48 23.69 8.21
C PHE A 32 -17.74 22.80 8.31
N THR A 33 -18.93 23.35 8.08
CA THR A 33 -20.18 22.58 8.00
C THR A 33 -20.97 22.96 6.75
N THR A 34 -20.45 22.58 5.58
CA THR A 34 -21.30 22.30 4.42
C THR A 34 -20.72 21.10 3.67
N PRO A 35 -21.08 19.85 4.01
CA PRO A 35 -21.38 18.93 2.93
C PRO A 35 -22.60 19.53 2.24
N GLN A 36 -22.46 19.86 0.97
CA GLN A 36 -23.61 20.08 0.10
C GLN A 36 -24.47 18.81 0.21
N THR A 37 -25.54 18.86 1.01
CA THR A 37 -26.70 18.02 0.78
C THR A 37 -27.34 18.54 -0.51
N SER A 38 -26.70 18.24 -1.63
CA SER A 38 -27.42 18.05 -2.87
C SER A 38 -28.27 16.81 -2.61
N GLN A 39 -29.57 17.01 -2.39
CA GLN A 39 -30.58 16.02 -2.74
C GLN A 39 -30.51 15.82 -4.26
N ASN A 40 -29.40 15.29 -4.76
CA ASN A 40 -29.46 14.40 -5.91
C ASN A 40 -29.74 13.07 -5.25
N GLU A 41 -31.01 12.67 -5.30
CA GLU A 41 -31.33 11.25 -5.35
C GLU A 41 -30.37 10.66 -6.38
N GLN A 42 -29.30 9.99 -5.91
CA GLN A 42 -28.68 8.94 -6.69
C GLN A 42 -29.73 7.84 -6.74
N LYS A 43 -30.75 8.05 -7.58
CA LYS A 43 -31.15 7.01 -8.48
C LYS A 43 -29.83 6.57 -9.08
N THR A 44 -29.38 5.38 -8.70
CA THR A 44 -28.47 4.59 -9.51
C THR A 44 -29.16 4.53 -10.87
N GLN A 45 -28.89 5.55 -11.69
CA GLN A 45 -28.91 5.36 -13.11
C GLN A 45 -27.79 4.35 -13.26
N GLU A 46 -28.17 3.08 -13.35
CA GLU A 46 -27.46 2.17 -14.23
C GLU A 46 -27.32 2.98 -15.51
N GLU A 47 -26.20 3.68 -15.63
CA GLU A 47 -25.76 4.19 -16.91
C GLU A 47 -25.71 2.91 -17.70
N ASN A 48 -26.67 2.76 -18.61
CA ASN A 48 -26.76 1.62 -19.48
C ASN A 48 -25.56 1.79 -20.40
N VAL A 49 -24.39 1.38 -19.91
CA VAL A 49 -23.17 1.30 -20.69
C VAL A 49 -23.60 0.38 -21.81
N ILE A 50 -23.78 0.95 -23.00
CA ILE A 50 -24.01 0.16 -24.19
C ILE A 50 -22.67 -0.51 -24.43
N VAL A 51 -22.46 -1.62 -23.73
CA VAL A 51 -21.30 -2.48 -23.91
C VAL A 51 -21.47 -3.01 -25.33
N MET A 52 -20.73 -2.41 -26.25
CA MET A 52 -20.64 -2.92 -27.61
C MET A 52 -20.19 -4.38 -27.53
N SER A 53 -20.64 -5.23 -28.45
CA SER A 53 -20.33 -6.67 -28.41
C SER A 53 -18.83 -6.94 -28.26
N GLU A 54 -18.00 -6.07 -28.83
CA GLU A 54 -16.54 -6.13 -28.77
C GLU A 54 -15.98 -5.81 -27.37
N GLU A 55 -16.52 -4.80 -26.68
CA GLU A 55 -16.13 -4.46 -25.31
C GLU A 55 -16.49 -5.58 -24.34
N SER A 56 -17.68 -6.18 -24.51
CA SER A 56 -18.11 -7.34 -23.72
C SER A 56 -17.17 -8.52 -23.90
N ALA A 57 -16.70 -8.78 -25.12
CA ALA A 57 -15.76 -9.86 -25.40
C ALA A 57 -14.44 -9.68 -24.65
N ILE A 58 -13.91 -8.45 -24.58
CA ILE A 58 -12.67 -8.14 -23.87
C ILE A 58 -12.87 -8.29 -22.36
N VAL A 59 -13.95 -7.71 -21.80
CA VAL A 59 -14.28 -7.82 -20.38
C VAL A 59 -14.39 -9.28 -19.96
N ASN A 60 -15.14 -10.08 -20.72
CA ASN A 60 -15.29 -11.51 -20.46
C ASN A 60 -13.95 -12.25 -20.52
N ALA A 61 -13.09 -11.96 -21.49
CA ALA A 61 -11.78 -12.60 -21.58
C ALA A 61 -10.90 -12.27 -20.36
N VAL A 62 -10.92 -11.02 -19.90
CA VAL A 62 -10.18 -10.59 -18.71
C VAL A 62 -10.73 -11.29 -17.46
N ASP A 63 -12.04 -11.28 -17.25
CA ASP A 63 -12.67 -11.90 -16.08
C ASP A 63 -12.35 -13.40 -15.96
N HIS A 64 -12.27 -14.11 -17.08
CA HIS A 64 -11.90 -15.53 -17.09
C HIS A 64 -10.40 -15.75 -16.85
N ALA A 65 -9.54 -14.82 -17.29
CA ALA A 65 -8.09 -14.95 -17.15
C ALA A 65 -7.57 -14.50 -15.78
N LEU A 66 -8.19 -13.49 -15.17
CA LEU A 66 -7.76 -12.85 -13.92
C LEU A 66 -7.45 -13.83 -12.77
N PRO A 67 -8.28 -14.87 -12.50
CA PRO A 67 -7.99 -15.83 -11.42
C PRO A 67 -6.69 -16.61 -11.61
N SER A 68 -6.17 -16.69 -12.83
CA SER A 68 -4.91 -17.37 -13.14
C SER A 68 -3.68 -16.50 -12.94
N VAL A 69 -3.84 -15.17 -12.79
CA VAL A 69 -2.72 -14.24 -12.59
C VAL A 69 -2.44 -14.08 -11.09
N VAL A 70 -1.16 -14.15 -10.73
CA VAL A 70 -0.71 -14.02 -9.35
C VAL A 70 0.43 -13.01 -9.24
N THR A 71 0.59 -12.42 -8.06
CA THR A 71 1.71 -11.56 -7.71
C THR A 71 2.80 -12.37 -7.03
N VAL A 72 4.04 -12.20 -7.46
CA VAL A 72 5.23 -12.75 -6.81
C VAL A 72 5.80 -11.70 -5.87
N ALA A 73 5.87 -12.01 -4.58
CA ALA A 73 6.44 -11.15 -3.56
C ALA A 73 7.70 -11.78 -2.97
N ILE A 74 8.65 -10.93 -2.57
CA ILE A 74 9.93 -11.30 -1.96
C ILE A 74 9.99 -10.83 -0.52
N LYS A 75 10.63 -11.63 0.32
CA LYS A 75 11.02 -11.29 1.69
C LYS A 75 12.49 -11.64 1.87
N LYS A 76 13.32 -10.63 2.12
CA LYS A 76 14.77 -10.78 2.29
C LYS A 76 15.26 -9.97 3.47
N THR A 77 16.19 -10.52 4.24
CA THR A 77 16.94 -9.75 5.23
C THR A 77 18.27 -9.32 4.61
N VAL A 78 18.51 -8.01 4.55
CA VAL A 78 19.74 -7.42 4.02
C VAL A 78 20.53 -6.83 5.18
N THR A 79 21.83 -7.09 5.23
CA THR A 79 22.72 -6.42 6.20
C THR A 79 23.31 -5.19 5.55
N GLN A 80 23.11 -4.03 6.16
CA GLN A 80 23.63 -2.75 5.69
C GLN A 80 24.56 -2.14 6.74
N ASN A 81 25.67 -1.59 6.26
CA ASN A 81 26.57 -0.77 7.07
C ASN A 81 25.97 0.63 7.15
N VAL A 82 25.58 1.04 8.35
CA VAL A 82 25.11 2.39 8.64
C VAL A 82 26.27 3.15 9.25
N TYR A 83 26.68 4.22 8.58
CA TYR A 83 27.68 5.15 9.07
C TYR A 83 26.96 6.17 9.96
N SER A 84 27.28 6.15 11.25
CA SER A 84 26.80 7.16 12.18
C SER A 84 27.89 8.20 12.40
N ILE A 85 27.57 9.45 12.11
CA ILE A 85 28.42 10.61 12.40
C ILE A 85 27.74 11.35 13.54
N ASP A 86 28.48 11.61 14.61
CA ASP A 86 28.00 12.43 15.72
C ASP A 86 27.96 13.91 15.28
N PRO A 87 26.77 14.54 15.20
CA PRO A 87 26.65 15.93 14.76
C PRO A 87 27.26 16.93 15.76
N PHE A 88 27.61 16.51 16.99
CA PHE A 88 28.18 17.37 18.03
C PHE A 88 29.69 17.19 18.22
N ASN A 89 30.31 16.17 17.60
CA ASN A 89 31.75 15.96 17.67
C ASN A 89 32.34 15.49 16.33
N PRO A 90 32.63 16.43 15.40
CA PRO A 90 33.07 16.11 14.04
C PRO A 90 34.50 15.53 13.94
N PHE A 91 35.23 15.46 15.06
CA PHE A 91 36.58 14.90 15.10
C PHE A 91 36.61 13.40 15.44
N VAL A 92 35.47 12.80 15.78
CA VAL A 92 35.36 11.36 16.05
C VAL A 92 35.18 10.60 14.74
N GLN A 93 35.94 9.52 14.55
CA GLN A 93 35.85 8.70 13.35
C GLN A 93 34.44 8.08 13.22
N PRO A 94 33.87 8.03 12.00
CA PRO A 94 32.55 7.44 11.78
C PRO A 94 32.49 6.01 12.32
N ASN A 95 31.51 5.72 13.17
CA ASN A 95 31.29 4.36 13.64
C ASN A 95 30.44 3.61 12.60
N VAL A 96 30.88 2.42 12.21
CA VAL A 96 30.18 1.56 11.25
C VAL A 96 29.38 0.53 12.03
N GLN A 97 28.06 0.68 12.04
CA GLN A 97 27.16 -0.30 12.64
C GLN A 97 26.54 -1.17 11.55
N GLN A 98 26.65 -2.49 11.68
CA GLN A 98 25.91 -3.42 10.84
C GLN A 98 24.48 -3.53 11.36
N GLN A 99 23.52 -3.09 10.57
CA GLN A 99 22.09 -3.23 10.85
C GLN A 99 21.47 -4.21 9.85
N GLN A 100 20.64 -5.11 10.36
CA GLN A 100 19.84 -5.99 9.51
C GLN A 100 18.50 -5.30 9.22
N GLN A 101 18.20 -5.09 7.94
CA GLN A 101 16.94 -4.57 7.48
C GLN A 101 16.15 -5.66 6.76
N LYS A 102 14.89 -5.83 7.14
CA LYS A 102 13.97 -6.69 6.42
C LYS A 102 13.38 -5.90 5.24
N VAL A 103 13.57 -6.42 4.04
CA VAL A 103 13.01 -5.89 2.80
C VAL A 103 11.89 -6.81 2.36
N GLU A 104 10.70 -6.25 2.17
CA GLU A 104 9.55 -6.94 1.62
C GLU A 104 9.01 -6.14 0.44
N GLY A 105 8.61 -6.81 -0.64
CA GLY A 105 8.09 -6.12 -1.81
C GLY A 105 7.46 -7.05 -2.85
N ASN A 106 6.59 -6.47 -3.68
CA ASN A 106 6.04 -7.12 -4.87
C ASN A 106 7.03 -6.90 -6.02
N ILE A 107 7.51 -7.98 -6.62
CA ILE A 107 8.63 -7.93 -7.57
C ILE A 107 8.26 -8.39 -8.98
N GLY A 108 7.06 -8.94 -9.16
CA GLY A 108 6.59 -9.36 -10.47
C GLY A 108 5.26 -10.10 -10.41
N SER A 109 4.91 -10.67 -11.56
CA SER A 109 3.69 -11.46 -11.75
C SER A 109 4.03 -12.88 -12.19
N GLY A 110 3.06 -13.78 -12.05
CA GLY A 110 3.13 -15.14 -12.58
C GLY A 110 1.75 -15.63 -13.00
N PHE A 111 1.71 -16.79 -13.63
CA PHE A 111 0.50 -17.43 -14.10
C PHE A 111 0.37 -18.84 -13.54
N VAL A 112 -0.78 -19.16 -12.96
CA VAL A 112 -1.14 -20.52 -12.56
C VAL A 112 -1.41 -21.34 -13.82
N ILE A 113 -0.65 -22.42 -14.00
CA ILE A 113 -0.77 -23.30 -15.16
C ILE A 113 -1.34 -24.67 -14.80
N ASP A 114 -1.43 -24.99 -13.51
CA ASP A 114 -2.03 -26.23 -13.00
C ASP A 114 -2.77 -25.99 -11.68
N LYS A 115 -3.89 -26.69 -11.50
CA LYS A 115 -4.73 -26.67 -10.28
C LYS A 115 -3.98 -27.19 -9.06
N ASN A 116 -2.93 -27.98 -9.26
CA ASN A 116 -2.06 -28.45 -8.17
C ASN A 116 -1.12 -27.36 -7.64
N GLY A 117 -1.23 -26.10 -8.08
CA GLY A 117 -0.40 -25.00 -7.58
C GLY A 117 0.93 -24.87 -8.30
N VAL A 118 0.96 -25.14 -9.61
CA VAL A 118 2.14 -24.87 -10.46
C VAL A 118 1.97 -23.51 -11.11
N ILE A 119 2.97 -22.66 -10.96
CA ILE A 119 2.99 -21.29 -11.45
C ILE A 119 4.21 -21.08 -12.33
N ILE A 120 4.06 -20.35 -13.44
CA ILE A 120 5.17 -19.91 -14.29
C ILE A 120 5.38 -18.40 -14.14
N THR A 121 6.64 -17.97 -14.12
CA THR A 121 7.07 -16.56 -14.10
C THR A 121 8.42 -16.43 -14.81
N ASN A 122 9.01 -15.24 -14.80
CA ASN A 122 10.36 -15.05 -15.29
C ASN A 122 11.41 -15.45 -14.26
N LYS A 123 12.54 -15.98 -14.72
CA LYS A 123 13.67 -16.31 -13.85
C LYS A 123 14.23 -15.08 -13.16
N HIS A 124 14.26 -13.92 -13.83
CA HIS A 124 14.79 -12.69 -13.24
C HIS A 124 13.98 -12.21 -12.02
N VAL A 125 12.67 -12.50 -11.99
CA VAL A 125 11.81 -12.19 -10.83
C VAL A 125 12.28 -12.99 -9.62
N VAL A 126 12.48 -14.30 -9.79
CA VAL A 126 12.94 -15.18 -8.72
C VAL A 126 14.45 -15.40 -8.70
N ALA A 127 15.25 -14.42 -9.12
CA ALA A 127 16.69 -14.62 -9.32
C ALA A 127 17.48 -14.86 -8.02
N ASP A 128 17.04 -14.27 -6.91
CA ASP A 128 17.71 -14.38 -5.62
C ASP A 128 17.44 -15.75 -4.99
N THR A 129 18.47 -16.55 -4.78
CA THR A 129 18.33 -17.89 -4.20
C THR A 129 18.31 -17.89 -2.66
N THR A 130 18.62 -16.75 -2.05
CA THR A 130 18.69 -16.57 -0.58
C THR A 130 17.43 -15.94 0.00
N ALA A 131 16.58 -15.38 -0.86
CA ALA A 131 15.33 -14.75 -0.47
C ALA A 131 14.19 -15.77 -0.34
N THR A 132 13.24 -15.43 0.51
CA THR A 132 11.97 -16.17 0.64
C THR A 132 10.95 -15.54 -0.30
N TYR A 133 10.20 -16.37 -1.03
CA TYR A 133 9.17 -15.92 -1.94
C TYR A 133 7.77 -16.32 -1.45
N THR A 134 6.80 -15.47 -1.73
CA THR A 134 5.38 -15.73 -1.47
C THR A 134 4.56 -15.37 -2.70
N ILE A 135 3.50 -16.13 -2.95
CA ILE A 135 2.55 -15.89 -4.04
C ILE A 135 1.28 -15.29 -3.47
N ILE A 136 0.82 -14.18 -4.03
CA ILE A 136 -0.42 -13.52 -3.68
C ILE A 136 -1.39 -13.67 -4.85
N THR A 137 -2.50 -14.36 -4.63
CA THR A 137 -3.54 -14.57 -5.65
C THR A 137 -4.39 -13.31 -5.84
N ASN A 138 -5.13 -13.23 -6.95
CA ASN A 138 -6.12 -12.16 -7.18
C ASN A 138 -7.16 -12.05 -6.04
N ALA A 139 -7.49 -13.15 -5.37
CA ALA A 139 -8.36 -13.18 -4.19
C ALA A 139 -7.65 -12.81 -2.87
N ASN A 140 -6.48 -12.16 -2.93
CA ASN A 140 -5.63 -11.76 -1.79
C ASN A 140 -5.18 -12.91 -0.86
N LYS A 141 -5.30 -14.18 -1.28
CA LYS A 141 -4.72 -15.30 -0.54
C LYS A 141 -3.22 -15.37 -0.79
N THR A 142 -2.45 -15.57 0.28
CA THR A 142 -0.98 -15.63 0.23
C THR A 142 -0.49 -17.06 0.51
N TYR A 143 0.40 -17.57 -0.34
CA TYR A 143 1.00 -18.90 -0.21
C TYR A 143 2.53 -18.78 -0.14
N VAL A 144 3.14 -19.59 0.72
CA VAL A 144 4.61 -19.73 0.75
C VAL A 144 5.03 -20.61 -0.42
N VAL A 145 6.15 -20.25 -1.06
CA VAL A 145 6.72 -21.04 -2.15
C VAL A 145 7.44 -22.26 -1.61
N ASP A 146 7.09 -23.44 -2.10
CA ASP A 146 7.70 -24.72 -1.70
C ASP A 146 8.97 -25.00 -2.49
N LYS A 147 8.93 -24.75 -3.80
CA LYS A 147 10.02 -25.04 -4.72
C LYS A 147 10.05 -24.07 -5.88
N ILE A 148 11.26 -23.74 -6.33
CA ILE A 148 11.51 -22.94 -7.53
C ILE A 148 12.50 -23.70 -8.42
N VAL A 149 12.12 -23.90 -9.68
CA VAL A 149 12.99 -24.40 -10.75
C VAL A 149 13.21 -23.26 -11.73
N ARG A 150 14.45 -23.04 -12.16
CA ARG A 150 14.84 -21.90 -13.01
C ARG A 150 15.48 -22.41 -14.27
N ASP A 151 15.07 -21.86 -15.41
CA ASP A 151 15.71 -22.03 -16.71
C ASP A 151 16.51 -20.76 -17.02
N PRO A 152 17.86 -20.82 -16.98
CA PRO A 152 18.70 -19.67 -17.25
C PRO A 152 18.74 -19.26 -18.72
N LEU A 153 18.38 -20.15 -19.66
CA LEU A 153 18.49 -19.88 -21.09
C LEU A 153 17.29 -19.06 -21.61
N ASN A 154 16.09 -19.37 -21.12
CA ASN A 154 14.84 -18.76 -21.59
C ASN A 154 14.26 -17.70 -20.64
N ASP A 155 14.97 -17.35 -19.56
CA ASP A 155 14.48 -16.48 -18.48
C ASP A 155 13.12 -16.94 -17.91
N LEU A 156 12.95 -18.25 -17.71
CA LEU A 156 11.71 -18.84 -17.18
C LEU A 156 11.94 -19.46 -15.80
N ALA A 157 10.93 -19.41 -14.95
CA ALA A 157 10.92 -20.15 -13.70
C ALA A 157 9.56 -20.79 -13.43
N ILE A 158 9.61 -22.00 -12.88
CA ILE A 158 8.45 -22.74 -12.39
C ILE A 158 8.48 -22.70 -10.87
N ILE A 159 7.37 -22.27 -10.29
CA ILE A 159 7.13 -22.17 -8.86
C ILE A 159 6.08 -23.21 -8.47
N LYS A 160 6.32 -23.92 -7.38
CA LYS A 160 5.33 -24.81 -6.75
C LYS A 160 4.88 -24.22 -5.42
N ILE A 161 3.57 -24.21 -5.21
CA ILE A 161 2.92 -23.91 -3.93
C ILE A 161 2.01 -25.06 -3.52
N SER A 162 1.67 -25.12 -2.24
CA SER A 162 0.67 -26.04 -1.68
C SER A 162 -0.60 -25.23 -1.35
N PRO A 163 -1.64 -25.28 -2.21
CA PRO A 163 -2.87 -24.50 -2.04
C PRO A 163 -3.79 -25.02 -0.94
#